data_AF-A0A960Y8N6-F1
#
_entry.id   AF-A0A960Y8N6-F1
#
_cell.length_a   1.000
_cell.length_b   1.000
_cell.length_c   1.000
_cell.angle_alpha   90.00
_cell.angle_beta   90.00
_cell.angle_gamma   90.00
#
_symmetry.space_group_name_H-M   'P 1'
#
loop_
_entity.id
_entity.type
_entity.pdbx_description
1 polymer ?
#
loop_
_entity_poly.entity_id
_entity_poly.type
_entity_poly.pdbx_seq_one_letter_code
_entity_poly.pdbx_strand_id
1 'polypeptide(L)'
;MGHRYSWIGIVLMLIFTLTIAAVACGGDDDDDNDDDDSSSAATAPFQLLMVDAPPDDVQEVNITVLEVHMRGDFEDIECVDEDDEDLDDECACEDGVWVGEGCDDVSYDDNDGEDDDDVDGHGWFRLDVTPTRYNLLDLQNNVSAVLADEDVPVGEYTELRLVLACEGEDAPEIVIDNMSEELKVPSGCTSGLKLKGDFTVDPDVNNVLYLDFDVRKSIHENGNGRYMLKPVIRLIEGEAAGSIRGEVELETGEKAVVYAFADDTYDGANFDDATNSTITMDDGAFVIGALPDGVYDLVVVAGGYVTDEYVSDVPVAGGEETVLADPIVPDDAG
;
A
#
# COMPACT_ATOMS: atom_id res chain seq x y z
N MET A 1 40.10 -27.99 -23.83
CA MET A 1 40.11 -26.83 -24.74
C MET A 1 38.69 -26.29 -24.79
N GLY A 2 38.52 -24.99 -24.48
CA GLY A 2 37.30 -24.19 -24.70
C GLY A 2 36.13 -24.49 -23.75
N HIS A 3 35.44 -23.55 -23.12
CA HIS A 3 35.55 -22.09 -23.02
C HIS A 3 34.81 -21.74 -21.71
N ARG A 4 35.40 -20.92 -20.85
CA ARG A 4 34.73 -20.38 -19.66
C ARG A 4 33.89 -19.18 -20.12
N TYR A 5 32.58 -19.22 -19.94
CA TYR A 5 31.72 -18.06 -20.14
C TYR A 5 31.49 -17.41 -18.78
N SER A 6 32.13 -16.25 -18.62
CA SER A 6 31.95 -15.31 -17.52
C SER A 6 30.70 -14.50 -17.85
N TRP A 7 29.61 -14.69 -17.10
CA TRP A 7 28.41 -13.88 -17.23
C TRP A 7 28.54 -12.71 -16.25
N ILE A 8 29.00 -11.57 -16.77
CA ILE A 8 28.95 -10.28 -16.07
C ILE A 8 27.61 -9.68 -16.46
N GLY A 9 26.62 -9.80 -15.57
CA GLY A 9 25.37 -9.05 -15.64
C GLY A 9 25.67 -7.60 -15.30
N ILE A 10 25.54 -6.73 -16.31
CA ILE A 10 25.66 -5.29 -16.18
C ILE A 10 24.37 -4.81 -15.49
N VAL A 11 24.49 -4.37 -14.24
CA VAL A 11 23.43 -3.60 -13.56
C VAL A 11 23.39 -2.25 -14.24
N LEU A 12 22.36 -2.04 -15.08
CA LEU A 12 22.09 -0.77 -15.72
C LEU A 12 21.37 0.12 -14.71
N MET A 13 22.14 0.81 -13.87
CA MET A 13 21.63 1.82 -12.95
C MET A 13 21.20 3.04 -13.79
N LEU A 14 19.90 3.20 -14.01
CA LEU A 14 19.32 4.40 -14.60
C LEU A 14 19.41 5.53 -13.56
N ILE A 15 20.50 6.30 -13.63
CA ILE A 15 20.61 7.55 -12.89
C ILE A 15 19.74 8.57 -13.63
N PHE A 16 18.53 8.80 -13.14
CA PHE A 16 17.75 9.98 -13.50
C PHE A 16 18.43 11.19 -12.86
N THR A 17 19.10 11.99 -13.68
CA THR A 17 19.59 13.30 -13.23
C THR A 17 18.39 14.23 -13.15
N LEU A 18 17.88 14.45 -11.93
CA LEU A 18 16.92 15.51 -11.64
C LEU A 18 17.61 16.87 -11.83
N THR A 19 17.30 17.56 -12.91
CA THR A 19 17.66 18.97 -13.07
C THR A 19 16.70 19.81 -12.23
N ILE A 20 17.15 20.21 -11.05
CA ILE A 20 16.48 21.23 -10.25
C ILE A 20 16.64 22.57 -10.97
N ALA A 21 15.56 23.07 -11.56
CA ALA A 21 15.46 24.47 -11.98
C ALA A 21 14.94 25.27 -10.78
N ALA A 22 15.84 25.83 -9.98
CA ALA A 22 15.46 26.84 -9.00
C ALA A 22 15.10 28.14 -9.77
N VAL A 23 13.81 28.42 -9.92
CA VAL A 23 13.36 29.78 -10.24
C VAL A 23 13.51 30.60 -8.96
N ALA A 24 14.45 31.54 -9.01
CA ALA A 24 14.58 32.60 -8.03
C ALA A 24 13.95 33.84 -8.65
N CYS A 25 12.73 34.20 -8.21
CA CYS A 25 12.15 35.50 -8.52
C CYS A 25 12.49 36.47 -7.38
N GLY A 26 13.22 37.54 -7.71
CA GLY A 26 13.44 38.68 -6.83
C GLY A 26 12.24 39.63 -6.90
N GLY A 27 11.80 40.14 -5.75
CA GLY A 27 10.56 40.90 -5.63
C GLY A 27 10.60 42.37 -6.09
N ASP A 28 9.46 43.02 -5.86
CA ASP A 28 9.29 44.46 -5.74
C ASP A 28 8.16 44.72 -4.71
N ASP A 29 8.41 45.69 -3.82
CA ASP A 29 7.53 46.16 -2.77
C ASP A 29 6.33 46.95 -3.35
N ASP A 30 5.10 46.63 -2.94
CA ASP A 30 4.00 47.61 -2.85
C ASP A 30 3.07 47.22 -1.69
N ASP A 31 2.85 48.20 -0.80
CA ASP A 31 2.00 48.12 0.40
C ASP A 31 0.51 48.03 0.02
N ASP A 32 -0.15 46.90 0.29
CA ASP A 32 -1.57 46.84 0.64
C ASP A 32 -1.79 45.69 1.65
N ASN A 33 -2.35 46.04 2.81
CA ASN A 33 -2.74 45.09 3.85
C ASN A 33 -4.08 44.45 3.45
N ASP A 34 -4.03 43.28 2.86
CA ASP A 34 -5.10 42.28 2.94
C ASP A 34 -4.43 41.02 3.51
N ASP A 35 -4.81 40.67 4.74
CA ASP A 35 -4.36 39.46 5.43
C ASP A 35 -5.10 38.24 4.82
N ASP A 36 -4.85 37.94 3.55
CA ASP A 36 -5.21 36.66 2.93
C ASP A 36 -4.02 35.72 3.11
N ASP A 37 -4.00 35.03 4.25
CA ASP A 37 -3.04 33.96 4.56
C ASP A 37 -3.44 32.67 3.81
N SER A 38 -3.68 32.78 2.49
CA SER A 38 -3.90 31.65 1.59
C SER A 38 -2.54 31.03 1.26
N SER A 39 -2.00 30.25 2.21
CA SER A 39 -0.84 29.43 1.89
C SER A 39 -1.30 28.26 1.02
N SER A 40 -1.00 28.28 -0.28
CA SER A 40 -1.08 27.08 -1.11
C SER A 40 -0.38 25.94 -0.38
N ALA A 41 -1.09 24.87 -0.03
CA ALA A 41 -0.51 23.76 0.70
C ALA A 41 0.68 23.21 -0.10
N ALA A 42 1.88 23.22 0.49
CA ALA A 42 3.05 22.64 -0.15
C ALA A 42 2.77 21.16 -0.46
N THR A 43 3.15 20.68 -1.64
CA THR A 43 2.96 19.27 -2.03
C THR A 43 4.28 18.52 -2.14
N ALA A 44 4.23 17.19 -2.06
CA ALA A 44 5.38 16.32 -2.23
C ALA A 44 5.01 15.03 -2.96
N PRO A 45 5.96 14.40 -3.69
CA PRO A 45 5.73 13.13 -4.36
C PRO A 45 5.32 12.03 -3.37
N PHE A 46 4.27 11.30 -3.70
CA PHE A 46 3.70 10.23 -2.90
C PHE A 46 3.29 9.04 -3.77
N GLN A 47 3.67 7.85 -3.33
CA GLN A 47 3.32 6.60 -4.00
C GLN A 47 2.54 5.69 -3.05
N LEU A 48 1.35 5.27 -3.49
CA LEU A 48 0.53 4.30 -2.78
C LEU A 48 0.67 2.93 -3.44
N LEU A 49 1.20 1.97 -2.69
CA LEU A 49 1.43 0.60 -3.14
C LEU A 49 0.51 -0.38 -2.41
N MET A 50 0.07 -1.43 -3.07
CA MET A 50 -0.65 -2.54 -2.44
C MET A 50 0.16 -3.84 -2.51
N VAL A 51 0.22 -4.56 -1.39
CA VAL A 51 0.86 -5.88 -1.23
C VAL A 51 -0.07 -6.82 -0.45
N ASP A 52 0.23 -8.12 -0.46
CA ASP A 52 -0.62 -9.15 0.15
C ASP A 52 0.12 -10.15 1.06
N ALA A 53 -0.61 -10.62 2.08
CA ALA A 53 -0.30 -11.80 2.88
C ALA A 53 -1.24 -12.98 2.53
N PRO A 54 -0.78 -13.99 1.77
CA PRO A 54 -1.61 -15.10 1.31
C PRO A 54 -2.15 -16.00 2.42
N PRO A 55 -3.34 -16.58 2.23
CA PRO A 55 -3.75 -17.85 2.84
C PRO A 55 -3.18 -19.05 2.07
N ASP A 56 -3.33 -20.24 2.64
CA ASP A 56 -2.81 -21.51 2.12
C ASP A 56 -3.76 -22.26 1.16
N ASP A 57 -5.06 -21.95 1.17
CA ASP A 57 -6.11 -22.71 0.48
C ASP A 57 -6.89 -21.94 -0.60
N VAL A 58 -6.48 -20.71 -0.91
CA VAL A 58 -7.16 -19.85 -1.90
C VAL A 58 -6.32 -19.71 -3.17
N GLN A 59 -6.97 -19.77 -4.34
CA GLN A 59 -6.30 -19.67 -5.64
C GLN A 59 -6.25 -18.23 -6.17
N GLU A 60 -7.32 -17.46 -5.94
CA GLU A 60 -7.41 -16.05 -6.31
C GLU A 60 -8.31 -15.31 -5.33
N VAL A 61 -7.98 -14.06 -5.04
CA VAL A 61 -8.89 -13.10 -4.41
C VAL A 61 -8.84 -11.82 -5.22
N ASN A 62 -9.91 -11.59 -5.97
CA ASN A 62 -10.02 -10.47 -6.87
C ASN A 62 -10.77 -9.31 -6.19
N ILE A 63 -10.20 -8.10 -6.24
CA ILE A 63 -10.86 -6.86 -5.81
C ILE A 63 -10.69 -5.78 -6.90
N THR A 64 -11.58 -4.78 -6.90
CA THR A 64 -11.44 -3.61 -7.76
C THR A 64 -11.47 -2.36 -6.90
N VAL A 65 -10.39 -1.58 -6.94
CA VAL A 65 -10.29 -0.29 -6.24
C VAL A 65 -10.90 0.78 -7.12
N LEU A 66 -11.80 1.60 -6.57
CA LEU A 66 -12.48 2.68 -7.30
C LEU A 66 -11.94 4.06 -6.93
N GLU A 67 -11.74 4.30 -5.64
CA GLU A 67 -11.30 5.59 -5.12
C GLU A 67 -10.43 5.39 -3.88
N VAL A 68 -9.49 6.31 -3.67
CA VAL A 68 -8.73 6.42 -2.43
C VAL A 68 -8.74 7.86 -1.95
N HIS A 69 -9.08 8.06 -0.68
CA HIS A 69 -9.10 9.37 -0.05
C HIS A 69 -8.21 9.34 1.19
N MET A 70 -7.47 10.39 1.47
CA MET A 70 -6.59 10.54 2.63
C MET A 70 -7.08 11.70 3.49
N ARG A 71 -7.07 11.54 4.81
CA ARG A 71 -7.47 12.57 5.76
C ARG A 71 -6.24 13.15 6.44
N GLY A 72 -5.95 14.42 6.17
CA GLY A 72 -4.80 15.14 6.71
C GLY A 72 -5.15 16.21 7.73
N ASP A 73 -4.16 16.95 8.19
CA ASP A 73 -4.24 18.11 9.10
C ASP A 73 -4.26 19.47 8.39
N PHE A 74 -4.69 19.46 7.13
CA PHE A 74 -5.03 20.63 6.33
C PHE A 74 -6.56 20.79 6.27
N GLU A 75 -7.07 21.94 5.85
CA GLU A 75 -8.52 22.16 5.63
C GLU A 75 -9.00 21.38 4.39
N ASP A 76 -10.30 21.05 4.31
CA ASP A 76 -10.83 20.29 3.16
C ASP A 76 -10.44 20.98 1.84
N ILE A 77 -9.69 20.27 1.00
CA ILE A 77 -9.28 20.78 -0.32
C ILE A 77 -10.37 20.38 -1.30
N GLU A 78 -11.45 21.16 -1.35
CA GLU A 78 -12.43 21.08 -2.43
C GLU A 78 -12.14 22.18 -3.46
N CYS A 79 -11.93 21.80 -4.71
CA CYS A 79 -12.01 22.77 -5.81
C CYS A 79 -13.46 23.23 -5.94
N VAL A 80 -13.77 24.44 -5.49
CA VAL A 80 -15.02 25.08 -5.86
C VAL A 80 -14.79 25.75 -7.21
N ASP A 81 -15.42 25.22 -8.27
CA ASP A 81 -15.66 25.99 -9.49
C ASP A 81 -16.61 27.13 -9.09
N GLU A 82 -16.08 28.22 -8.52
CA GLU A 82 -16.85 29.45 -8.45
C GLU A 82 -17.13 29.82 -9.91
N ASP A 83 -18.42 29.93 -10.26
CA ASP A 83 -18.87 30.56 -11.51
C ASP A 83 -18.46 32.06 -11.49
N ASP A 84 -17.18 32.35 -11.31
CA ASP A 84 -16.63 33.68 -11.33
C ASP A 84 -16.32 33.99 -12.79
N GLU A 85 -17.10 34.91 -13.37
CA GLU A 85 -16.89 35.42 -14.73
C GLU A 85 -15.54 36.20 -14.87
N ASP A 86 -14.69 36.17 -13.83
CA ASP A 86 -13.39 36.83 -13.70
C ASP A 86 -12.23 35.84 -13.44
N LEU A 87 -12.44 34.52 -13.37
CA LEU A 87 -11.33 33.56 -13.46
C LEU A 87 -10.84 33.52 -14.90
N ASP A 88 -9.62 34.05 -15.12
CA ASP A 88 -8.94 33.94 -16.40
C ASP A 88 -8.95 32.47 -16.85
N ASP A 89 -9.31 32.19 -18.11
CA ASP A 89 -9.47 30.86 -18.74
C ASP A 89 -8.20 29.95 -18.69
N GLU A 90 -7.21 30.26 -17.83
CA GLU A 90 -5.88 29.66 -17.74
C GLU A 90 -5.70 28.73 -16.53
N CYS A 91 -6.63 28.74 -15.56
CA CYS A 91 -6.66 27.80 -14.43
C CYS A 91 -7.74 26.71 -14.60
N ALA A 92 -7.37 25.45 -14.40
CA ALA A 92 -8.27 24.31 -14.36
C ALA A 92 -8.08 23.58 -13.04
N CYS A 93 -9.16 23.07 -12.45
CA CYS A 93 -9.01 22.07 -11.40
C CYS A 93 -8.78 20.71 -12.06
N GLU A 94 -7.59 20.15 -11.85
CA GLU A 94 -7.26 18.76 -12.18
C GLU A 94 -6.99 18.05 -10.85
N ASP A 95 -7.79 17.02 -10.54
CA ASP A 95 -7.59 16.14 -9.37
C ASP A 95 -7.54 16.82 -7.99
N GLY A 96 -8.34 17.88 -7.80
CA GLY A 96 -8.41 18.60 -6.52
C GLY A 96 -7.29 19.63 -6.32
N VAL A 97 -6.47 19.85 -7.36
CA VAL A 97 -5.39 20.85 -7.37
C VAL A 97 -5.63 21.85 -8.51
N TRP A 98 -5.48 23.13 -8.22
CA TRP A 98 -5.52 24.19 -9.25
C TRP A 98 -4.25 24.10 -10.12
N VAL A 99 -4.43 23.88 -11.42
CA VAL A 99 -3.34 23.79 -12.41
C VAL A 99 -3.51 24.82 -13.52
N GLY A 100 -2.43 25.53 -13.87
CA GLY A 100 -2.47 26.60 -14.88
C GLY A 100 -1.38 27.67 -14.67
N GLU A 101 -1.24 28.62 -15.61
CA GLU A 101 -0.34 29.77 -15.42
C GLU A 101 -1.08 30.84 -14.58
N GLY A 102 -0.57 31.17 -13.39
CA GLY A 102 -1.16 32.21 -12.52
C GLY A 102 -2.15 31.70 -11.46
N CYS A 103 -2.25 30.38 -11.25
CA CYS A 103 -3.13 29.79 -10.24
C CYS A 103 -2.55 29.84 -8.81
N ASP A 104 -1.44 30.56 -8.65
CA ASP A 104 -0.70 30.76 -7.41
C ASP A 104 -1.50 31.63 -6.39
N ASP A 105 -2.54 32.31 -6.86
CA ASP A 105 -3.33 33.34 -6.14
C ASP A 105 -4.84 33.04 -6.20
N VAL A 106 -5.23 31.75 -6.25
CA VAL A 106 -6.64 31.36 -6.18
C VAL A 106 -7.01 31.11 -4.71
N SER A 107 -8.01 31.84 -4.22
CA SER A 107 -8.48 31.73 -2.84
C SER A 107 -9.24 30.42 -2.62
N TYR A 108 -8.88 29.71 -1.56
CA TYR A 108 -9.69 28.62 -0.99
C TYR A 108 -10.85 29.28 -0.22
N ASP A 109 -12.11 29.10 -0.63
CA ASP A 109 -13.26 29.64 0.12
C ASP A 109 -13.77 28.63 1.16
N ASP A 110 -13.83 29.13 2.40
CA ASP A 110 -14.35 28.56 3.65
C ASP A 110 -15.88 28.35 3.61
N ASN A 111 -16.41 27.50 2.73
CA ASN A 111 -17.83 27.16 2.77
C ASN A 111 -18.11 25.70 3.06
N ASP A 112 -18.37 25.43 4.35
CA ASP A 112 -18.71 24.18 4.97
C ASP A 112 -20.07 23.64 4.49
N GLY A 113 -20.03 22.68 3.57
CA GLY A 113 -21.17 21.87 3.19
C GLY A 113 -21.65 20.98 4.35
N GLU A 114 -22.71 21.43 5.02
CA GLU A 114 -23.39 20.78 6.16
C GLU A 114 -23.56 19.24 6.02
N ASP A 115 -22.81 18.46 6.81
CA ASP A 115 -23.30 17.39 7.70
C ASP A 115 -22.13 16.52 8.26
N ASP A 116 -21.43 17.02 9.29
CA ASP A 116 -21.02 16.30 10.52
C ASP A 116 -19.96 17.12 11.29
N ASP A 117 -20.01 17.09 12.62
CA ASP A 117 -19.30 17.93 13.59
C ASP A 117 -17.74 17.89 13.59
N ASP A 118 -17.06 18.07 12.46
CA ASP A 118 -15.59 18.09 12.38
C ASP A 118 -15.02 19.51 12.61
N VAL A 119 -14.99 19.92 13.88
CA VAL A 119 -14.42 21.22 14.35
C VAL A 119 -12.87 21.19 14.43
N ASP A 120 -12.23 20.26 13.72
CA ASP A 120 -10.87 19.85 14.03
C ASP A 120 -9.88 20.02 12.85
N GLY A 121 -10.06 20.99 11.94
CA GLY A 121 -9.00 21.37 10.96
C GLY A 121 -8.39 20.20 10.17
N HIS A 122 -9.19 19.19 9.83
CA HIS A 122 -8.75 17.95 9.18
C HIS A 122 -9.55 17.68 7.92
N GLY A 123 -8.90 17.77 6.76
CA GLY A 123 -9.49 17.75 5.44
C GLY A 123 -9.21 16.47 4.64
N TRP A 124 -10.02 16.22 3.62
CA TRP A 124 -9.88 15.10 2.70
C TRP A 124 -9.12 15.49 1.43
N PHE A 125 -8.17 14.66 1.03
CA PHE A 125 -7.50 14.69 -0.26
C PHE A 125 -7.83 13.42 -1.04
N ARG A 126 -8.28 13.54 -2.28
CA ARG A 126 -8.59 12.40 -3.15
C ARG A 126 -7.40 12.10 -4.06
N LEU A 127 -6.92 10.86 -4.04
CA LEU A 127 -5.89 10.40 -4.98
C LEU A 127 -6.49 10.11 -6.36
N ASP A 128 -5.75 10.41 -7.42
CA ASP A 128 -6.03 9.95 -8.77
C ASP A 128 -5.68 8.46 -8.89
N VAL A 129 -6.71 7.62 -8.75
CA VAL A 129 -6.60 6.18 -8.92
C VAL A 129 -7.37 5.72 -10.15
N THR A 130 -6.73 4.92 -10.99
CA THR A 130 -7.41 4.28 -12.12
C THR A 130 -8.13 3.00 -11.65
N PRO A 131 -9.46 2.89 -11.84
CA PRO A 131 -10.19 1.69 -11.46
C PRO A 131 -9.63 0.42 -12.12
N THR A 132 -9.05 -0.45 -11.30
CA THR A 132 -8.31 -1.63 -11.76
C THR A 132 -8.65 -2.84 -10.89
N ARG A 133 -8.82 -3.99 -11.53
CA ARG A 133 -9.04 -5.27 -10.87
C ARG A 133 -7.70 -5.93 -10.56
N TYR A 134 -7.50 -6.27 -9.29
CA TYR A 134 -6.29 -6.90 -8.77
C TYR A 134 -6.62 -8.27 -8.22
N ASN A 135 -5.83 -9.29 -8.59
CA ASN A 135 -5.75 -10.52 -7.81
C ASN A 135 -4.72 -10.29 -6.71
N LEU A 136 -5.18 -10.25 -5.46
CA LEU A 136 -4.33 -9.99 -4.30
C LEU A 136 -3.23 -11.04 -4.16
N LEU A 137 -3.49 -12.29 -4.57
CA LEU A 137 -2.49 -13.36 -4.46
C LEU A 137 -1.32 -13.22 -5.44
N ASP A 138 -1.40 -12.29 -6.41
CA ASP A 138 -0.28 -11.94 -7.28
C ASP A 138 0.66 -10.89 -6.64
N LEU A 139 0.26 -10.25 -5.53
CA LEU A 139 0.96 -9.14 -4.89
C LEU A 139 1.89 -9.59 -3.75
N GLN A 140 2.63 -10.66 -4.01
CA GLN A 140 3.50 -11.34 -3.05
C GLN A 140 4.94 -11.38 -3.56
N ASN A 141 5.88 -11.82 -2.73
CA ASN A 141 7.29 -11.93 -3.11
C ASN A 141 7.86 -10.60 -3.66
N ASN A 142 7.58 -9.51 -2.95
CA ASN A 142 8.01 -8.15 -3.31
C ASN A 142 7.40 -7.62 -4.63
N VAL A 143 6.32 -8.22 -5.11
CA VAL A 143 5.48 -7.67 -6.17
C VAL A 143 4.40 -6.80 -5.51
N SER A 144 4.25 -5.57 -6.00
CA SER A 144 3.23 -4.63 -5.52
C SER A 144 2.43 -4.05 -6.68
N ALA A 145 1.18 -3.69 -6.42
CA ALA A 145 0.38 -2.88 -7.33
C ALA A 145 0.54 -1.40 -6.99
N VAL A 146 0.77 -0.55 -8.00
CA VAL A 146 0.74 0.91 -7.82
C VAL A 146 -0.72 1.36 -7.93
N LEU A 147 -1.25 1.96 -6.87
CA LEU A 147 -2.61 2.50 -6.86
C LEU A 147 -2.63 3.97 -7.27
N ALA A 148 -1.68 4.75 -6.77
CA ALA A 148 -1.48 6.16 -7.06
C ALA A 148 0.03 6.49 -7.05
N ASP A 149 0.42 7.50 -7.83
CA ASP A 149 1.77 8.03 -7.94
C ASP A 149 1.66 9.50 -8.39
N GLU A 150 1.54 10.41 -7.41
CA GLU A 150 1.21 11.82 -7.62
C GLU A 150 1.77 12.71 -6.50
N ASP A 151 1.71 14.03 -6.68
CA ASP A 151 2.07 14.99 -5.64
C ASP A 151 0.87 15.23 -4.72
N VAL A 152 1.06 15.08 -3.40
CA VAL A 152 0.00 15.25 -2.39
C VAL A 152 0.41 16.31 -1.35
N PRO A 153 -0.53 16.95 -0.65
CA PRO A 153 -0.20 17.91 0.40
C PRO A 153 0.78 17.36 1.45
N VAL A 154 1.77 18.16 1.81
CA VAL A 154 2.67 17.90 2.93
C VAL A 154 1.89 18.04 4.22
N GLY A 155 2.01 17.07 5.12
CA GLY A 155 1.29 17.10 6.39
C GLY A 155 1.21 15.74 7.08
N GLU A 156 0.47 15.73 8.18
CA GLU A 156 0.19 14.54 8.97
C GLU A 156 -1.18 13.97 8.60
N TYR A 157 -1.22 12.69 8.29
CA TYR A 157 -2.44 11.99 7.91
C TYR A 157 -2.82 10.94 8.94
N THR A 158 -4.12 10.75 9.17
CA THR A 158 -4.64 9.88 10.24
C THR A 158 -5.61 8.79 9.75
N GLU A 159 -6.15 8.95 8.54
CA GLU A 159 -7.08 8.00 7.94
C GLU A 159 -6.89 7.92 6.43
N LEU A 160 -6.92 6.71 5.89
CA LEU A 160 -7.05 6.45 4.46
C LEU A 160 -8.37 5.70 4.22
N ARG A 161 -9.15 6.13 3.24
CA ARG A 161 -10.43 5.54 2.86
C ARG A 161 -10.31 4.88 1.49
N LEU A 162 -10.44 3.55 1.46
CA LEU A 162 -10.37 2.75 0.24
C LEU A 162 -11.78 2.36 -0.21
N VAL A 163 -12.23 2.84 -1.36
CA VAL A 163 -13.54 2.49 -1.93
C VAL A 163 -13.35 1.34 -2.92
N LEU A 164 -14.08 0.25 -2.70
CA LEU A 164 -14.07 -0.92 -3.58
C LEU A 164 -15.34 -1.00 -4.42
N ALA A 165 -15.25 -1.59 -5.60
CA ALA A 165 -16.43 -2.08 -6.31
C ALA A 165 -17.09 -3.19 -5.48
N CYS A 166 -18.41 -3.31 -5.60
CA CYS A 166 -19.19 -4.27 -4.81
C CYS A 166 -20.31 -4.97 -5.57
N GLU A 167 -20.59 -4.58 -6.81
CA GLU A 167 -21.63 -5.15 -7.64
C GLU A 167 -21.14 -5.28 -9.07
N GLY A 168 -21.77 -6.17 -9.83
CA GLY A 168 -21.47 -6.35 -11.25
C GLY A 168 -20.21 -7.16 -11.49
N GLU A 169 -19.60 -6.93 -12.64
CA GLU A 169 -18.44 -7.72 -13.11
C GLU A 169 -17.19 -7.46 -12.27
N ASP A 170 -17.13 -6.32 -11.60
CA ASP A 170 -15.99 -5.85 -10.78
C ASP A 170 -16.16 -6.15 -9.29
N ALA A 171 -17.26 -6.81 -8.90
CA ALA A 171 -17.50 -7.20 -7.52
C ALA A 171 -16.39 -8.13 -6.98
N PRO A 172 -16.05 -8.05 -5.69
CA PRO A 172 -15.00 -8.88 -5.12
C PRO A 172 -15.34 -10.36 -5.24
N GLU A 173 -14.34 -11.16 -5.55
CA GLU A 173 -14.51 -12.56 -5.90
C GLU A 173 -13.38 -13.40 -5.32
N ILE A 174 -13.71 -14.60 -4.86
CA ILE A 174 -12.74 -15.61 -4.43
C ILE A 174 -12.79 -16.81 -5.36
N VAL A 175 -11.64 -17.42 -5.64
CA VAL A 175 -11.56 -18.70 -6.36
C VAL A 175 -10.97 -19.76 -5.44
N ILE A 176 -11.76 -20.81 -5.17
CA ILE A 176 -11.37 -21.99 -4.38
C ILE A 176 -11.75 -23.22 -5.19
N ASP A 177 -10.86 -24.21 -5.29
CA ASP A 177 -11.08 -25.44 -6.05
C ASP A 177 -11.52 -25.20 -7.52
N ASN A 178 -11.02 -24.13 -8.15
CA ASN A 178 -11.41 -23.67 -9.49
C ASN A 178 -12.89 -23.27 -9.63
N MET A 179 -13.57 -22.98 -8.52
CA MET A 179 -14.92 -22.42 -8.50
C MET A 179 -14.85 -20.99 -7.99
N SER A 180 -15.44 -20.05 -8.73
CA SER A 180 -15.52 -18.65 -8.28
C SER A 180 -16.80 -18.40 -7.48
N GLU A 181 -16.67 -17.59 -6.44
CA GLU A 181 -17.76 -17.12 -5.61
C GLU A 181 -17.60 -15.61 -5.36
N GLU A 182 -18.68 -14.85 -5.55
CA GLU A 182 -18.74 -13.45 -5.19
C GLU A 182 -18.67 -13.27 -3.66
N LEU A 183 -17.76 -12.40 -3.21
CA LEU A 183 -17.56 -12.04 -1.82
C LEU A 183 -18.41 -10.84 -1.44
N LYS A 184 -19.16 -10.98 -0.35
CA LYS A 184 -19.84 -9.84 0.26
C LYS A 184 -18.83 -8.98 1.03
N VAL A 185 -18.78 -7.68 0.77
CA VAL A 185 -18.04 -6.69 1.56
C VAL A 185 -18.99 -5.89 2.47
N PRO A 186 -18.90 -6.03 3.80
CA PRO A 186 -19.65 -5.16 4.71
C PRO A 186 -19.10 -3.72 4.65
N SER A 187 -19.98 -2.75 4.37
CA SER A 187 -19.73 -1.28 4.44
C SER A 187 -18.71 -0.68 3.46
N GLY A 188 -17.77 -1.46 2.92
CA GLY A 188 -16.74 -0.96 1.99
C GLY A 188 -17.26 -0.37 0.67
N CYS A 189 -18.53 -0.61 0.35
CA CYS A 189 -19.17 -0.23 -0.91
C CYS A 189 -19.78 1.18 -0.93
N THR A 190 -20.06 1.75 0.24
CA THR A 190 -20.85 3.01 0.35
C THR A 190 -20.08 4.08 1.09
N SER A 191 -19.42 3.73 2.19
CA SER A 191 -18.62 4.68 2.97
C SER A 191 -17.11 4.53 2.75
N GLY A 192 -16.69 3.59 1.90
CA GLY A 192 -15.32 3.12 1.82
C GLY A 192 -14.88 2.34 3.08
N LEU A 193 -13.78 1.61 2.94
CA LEU A 193 -13.06 0.96 4.03
C LEU A 193 -12.18 2.00 4.72
N LYS A 194 -12.45 2.27 5.99
CA LYS A 194 -11.68 3.22 6.79
C LYS A 194 -10.45 2.52 7.36
N LEU A 195 -9.27 2.95 6.94
CA LEU A 195 -7.97 2.49 7.44
C LEU A 195 -7.40 3.60 8.31
N LYS A 196 -7.35 3.35 9.62
CA LYS A 196 -6.79 4.32 10.57
C LYS A 196 -5.31 4.05 10.75
N GLY A 197 -4.52 5.11 10.72
CA GLY A 197 -3.09 5.04 10.95
C GLY A 197 -2.49 6.42 10.75
N ASP A 198 -1.49 6.74 11.57
CA ASP A 198 -0.74 7.98 11.47
C ASP A 198 0.40 7.77 10.46
N PHE A 199 0.51 8.65 9.46
CA PHE A 199 1.61 8.68 8.50
C PHE A 199 1.89 10.11 8.04
N THR A 200 3.13 10.39 7.67
CA THR A 200 3.56 11.76 7.30
C THR A 200 3.95 11.82 5.84
N VAL A 201 3.54 12.89 5.15
CA VAL A 201 4.08 13.25 3.83
C VAL A 201 5.11 14.35 4.02
N ASP A 202 6.38 14.03 3.78
CA ASP A 202 7.51 14.95 3.95
C ASP A 202 8.15 15.30 2.59
N PRO A 203 8.38 16.60 2.29
CA PRO A 203 8.94 17.04 1.01
C PRO A 203 10.41 16.64 0.79
N ASP A 204 11.13 16.25 1.84
CA ASP A 204 12.56 15.91 1.78
C ASP A 204 12.81 14.40 1.59
N VAL A 205 11.76 13.57 1.55
CA VAL A 205 11.87 12.10 1.40
C VAL A 205 11.03 11.57 0.24
N ASN A 206 11.24 10.30 -0.10
CA ASN A 206 10.40 9.61 -1.07
C ASN A 206 9.23 8.94 -0.34
N ASN A 207 8.07 9.60 -0.30
CA ASN A 207 6.91 9.11 0.44
C ASN A 207 6.31 7.89 -0.25
N VAL A 208 6.48 6.72 0.35
CA VAL A 208 5.85 5.47 -0.11
C VAL A 208 4.99 4.94 1.02
N LEU A 209 3.72 4.65 0.74
CA LEU A 209 2.82 4.02 1.68
C LEU A 209 2.38 2.66 1.14
N TYR A 210 2.60 1.61 1.92
CA TYR A 210 2.10 0.27 1.62
C TYR A 210 0.74 0.06 2.27
N LEU A 211 -0.25 -0.32 1.46
CA LEU A 211 -1.47 -1.02 1.86
C LEU A 211 -1.18 -2.52 1.87
N ASP A 212 -0.80 -3.02 3.05
CA ASP A 212 -0.58 -4.44 3.25
C ASP A 212 -1.91 -5.13 3.57
N PHE A 213 -2.48 -5.78 2.56
CA PHE A 213 -3.76 -6.46 2.64
C PHE A 213 -3.53 -7.88 3.14
N ASP A 214 -3.96 -8.21 4.36
CA ASP A 214 -3.85 -9.59 4.87
C ASP A 214 -5.05 -10.39 4.38
N VAL A 215 -4.99 -10.98 3.19
CA VAL A 215 -6.10 -11.76 2.61
C VAL A 215 -6.50 -12.89 3.54
N ARG A 216 -5.52 -13.57 4.15
CA ARG A 216 -5.75 -14.65 5.11
C ARG A 216 -6.64 -14.23 6.27
N LYS A 217 -6.44 -13.05 6.85
CA LYS A 217 -7.31 -12.50 7.92
C LYS A 217 -8.60 -11.86 7.38
N SER A 218 -8.63 -11.55 6.09
CA SER A 218 -9.74 -10.83 5.47
C SER A 218 -10.87 -11.72 4.97
N ILE A 219 -10.59 -12.98 4.64
CA ILE A 219 -11.60 -13.93 4.18
C ILE A 219 -12.25 -14.64 5.36
N HIS A 220 -13.57 -14.59 5.44
CA HIS A 220 -14.34 -15.31 6.45
C HIS A 220 -15.40 -16.21 5.84
N GLU A 221 -15.35 -17.49 6.20
CA GLU A 221 -16.44 -18.42 5.91
C GLU A 221 -17.58 -18.22 6.93
N ASN A 222 -18.79 -17.99 6.43
CA ASN A 222 -19.99 -17.99 7.26
C ASN A 222 -20.44 -19.42 7.54
N GLY A 223 -21.19 -19.64 8.62
CA GLY A 223 -21.70 -20.98 9.00
C GLY A 223 -22.68 -21.64 8.00
N ASN A 224 -22.91 -21.05 6.83
CA ASN A 224 -23.65 -21.60 5.69
C ASN A 224 -22.76 -21.99 4.50
N GLY A 225 -21.43 -21.93 4.64
CA GLY A 225 -20.46 -22.26 3.58
C GLY A 225 -20.30 -21.18 2.52
N ARG A 226 -20.62 -19.92 2.84
CA ARG A 226 -20.43 -18.76 1.96
C ARG A 226 -19.32 -17.87 2.49
N TYR A 227 -18.51 -17.32 1.61
CA TYR A 227 -17.41 -16.45 2.00
C TYR A 227 -17.81 -14.97 2.03
N MET A 228 -17.15 -14.19 2.88
CA MET A 228 -17.23 -12.74 2.90
C MET A 228 -15.86 -12.12 3.07
N LEU A 229 -15.69 -10.92 2.52
CA LEU A 229 -14.47 -10.13 2.65
C LEU A 229 -14.68 -9.11 3.76
N LYS A 230 -13.92 -9.23 4.85
CA LYS A 230 -13.75 -8.18 5.86
C LYS A 230 -12.29 -7.74 5.85
N PRO A 231 -11.93 -6.76 5.02
CA PRO A 231 -10.55 -6.37 4.82
C PRO A 231 -9.83 -6.04 6.13
N VAL A 232 -8.69 -6.68 6.32
CA VAL A 232 -7.68 -6.35 7.33
C VAL A 232 -6.50 -5.81 6.56
N ILE A 233 -6.32 -4.49 6.59
CA ILE A 233 -5.29 -3.78 5.83
C ILE A 233 -4.45 -2.96 6.80
N ARG A 234 -3.13 -3.05 6.69
CA ARG A 234 -2.17 -2.25 7.46
C ARG A 234 -1.63 -1.12 6.58
N LEU A 235 -1.47 0.06 7.17
CA LEU A 235 -0.75 1.18 6.57
C LEU A 235 0.70 1.10 7.07
N ILE A 236 1.66 1.03 6.14
CA ILE A 236 3.08 0.90 6.48
C ILE A 236 3.89 1.86 5.63
N GLU A 237 4.55 2.82 6.26
CA GLU A 237 5.46 3.75 5.59
C GLU A 237 6.67 2.98 5.04
N GLY A 238 7.07 3.29 3.81
CA GLY A 238 8.08 2.51 3.10
C GLY A 238 9.45 2.54 3.77
N GLU A 239 9.83 3.66 4.40
CA GLU A 239 11.07 3.74 5.18
C GLU A 239 11.04 2.86 6.44
N ALA A 240 9.85 2.52 6.95
CA ALA A 240 9.64 1.61 8.07
C ALA A 240 9.40 0.15 7.63
N ALA A 241 9.27 -0.10 6.32
CA ALA A 241 9.02 -1.42 5.75
C ALA A 241 10.34 -2.11 5.40
N GLY A 242 10.72 -3.12 6.18
CA GLY A 242 11.79 -4.04 5.86
C GLY A 242 11.28 -5.30 5.14
N SER A 243 12.21 -6.14 4.71
CA SER A 243 11.91 -7.42 4.08
C SER A 243 12.85 -8.54 4.52
N ILE A 244 12.36 -9.78 4.43
CA ILE A 244 13.14 -10.99 4.64
C ILE A 244 13.14 -11.80 3.35
N ARG A 245 14.32 -12.16 2.88
CA ARG A 245 14.52 -13.01 1.71
C ARG A 245 15.21 -14.31 2.09
N GLY A 246 14.73 -15.42 1.54
CA GLY A 246 15.33 -16.73 1.76
C GLY A 246 14.94 -17.75 0.69
N GLU A 247 15.25 -19.00 0.99
CA GLU A 247 14.94 -20.16 0.17
C GLU A 247 14.47 -21.29 1.09
N VAL A 248 13.46 -22.04 0.67
CA VAL A 248 13.02 -23.29 1.30
C VAL A 248 13.44 -24.44 0.38
N GLU A 249 14.14 -25.44 0.90
CA GLU A 249 14.49 -26.64 0.14
C GLU A 249 13.22 -27.49 -0.06
N LEU A 250 12.71 -27.50 -1.29
CA LEU A 250 11.47 -28.19 -1.66
C LEU A 250 11.71 -29.21 -2.78
N GLU A 251 10.90 -30.27 -2.79
CA GLU A 251 10.84 -31.15 -3.95
C GLU A 251 10.27 -30.39 -5.16
N THR A 252 10.66 -30.81 -6.36
CA THR A 252 10.30 -30.08 -7.58
C THR A 252 8.78 -29.98 -7.77
N GLY A 253 8.28 -28.75 -7.82
CA GLY A 253 6.86 -28.43 -8.03
C GLY A 253 6.04 -28.36 -6.74
N GLU A 254 6.67 -28.51 -5.57
CA GLU A 254 6.06 -28.20 -4.28
C GLU A 254 6.19 -26.71 -3.96
N LYS A 255 5.29 -26.22 -3.11
CA LYS A 255 5.31 -24.87 -2.57
C LYS A 255 5.16 -24.94 -1.06
N ALA A 256 5.71 -23.95 -0.38
CA ALA A 256 5.51 -23.73 1.04
C ALA A 256 4.98 -22.32 1.31
N VAL A 257 4.33 -22.16 2.45
CA VAL A 257 4.00 -20.84 2.99
C VAL A 257 4.98 -20.53 4.10
N VAL A 258 5.61 -19.36 4.04
CA VAL A 258 6.52 -18.87 5.08
C VAL A 258 5.82 -17.77 5.85
N TYR A 259 5.68 -17.94 7.16
CA TYR A 259 5.04 -17.00 8.06
C TYR A 259 6.09 -16.30 8.91
N ALA A 260 5.99 -14.97 9.05
CA ALA A 260 6.80 -14.19 9.96
C ALA A 260 5.98 -13.85 11.21
N PHE A 261 6.41 -14.35 12.37
CA PHE A 261 5.87 -14.01 13.68
C PHE A 261 6.84 -13.06 14.37
N ALA A 262 6.33 -12.11 15.15
CA ALA A 262 7.20 -11.38 16.06
C ALA A 262 7.90 -12.35 17.02
N ASP A 263 9.13 -12.06 17.41
CA ASP A 263 9.95 -12.86 18.31
C ASP A 263 9.17 -13.41 19.52
N ASP A 264 9.28 -14.73 19.75
CA ASP A 264 8.64 -15.47 20.85
C ASP A 264 7.09 -15.41 20.86
N THR A 265 6.42 -15.06 19.75
CA THR A 265 4.94 -14.97 19.69
C THR A 265 4.25 -16.20 19.09
N TYR A 266 4.95 -17.04 18.34
CA TYR A 266 4.34 -18.23 17.74
C TYR A 266 3.95 -19.26 18.81
N ASP A 267 2.67 -19.62 18.86
CA ASP A 267 2.13 -20.53 19.88
C ASP A 267 2.08 -22.01 19.44
N GLY A 268 2.54 -22.31 18.23
CA GLY A 268 2.53 -23.66 17.65
C GLY A 268 1.22 -24.07 16.99
N ALA A 269 0.20 -23.20 16.95
CA ALA A 269 -1.13 -23.59 16.45
C ALA A 269 -1.85 -22.50 15.65
N ASN A 270 -1.70 -21.23 16.00
CA ASN A 270 -2.42 -20.13 15.39
C ASN A 270 -1.55 -19.38 14.38
N PHE A 271 -1.95 -19.42 13.11
CA PHE A 271 -1.28 -18.64 12.07
C PHE A 271 -1.84 -17.22 11.94
N ASP A 272 -3.06 -16.95 12.43
CA ASP A 272 -3.68 -15.62 12.35
C ASP A 272 -2.93 -14.55 13.16
N ASP A 273 -2.00 -14.94 14.03
CA ASP A 273 -1.17 -13.99 14.78
C ASP A 273 0.14 -13.63 14.05
N ALA A 274 0.45 -14.27 12.91
CA ALA A 274 1.62 -13.91 12.11
C ALA A 274 1.48 -12.46 11.61
N THR A 275 2.60 -11.75 11.61
CA THR A 275 2.70 -10.36 11.15
C THR A 275 2.51 -10.27 9.64
N ASN A 276 3.17 -11.15 8.88
CA ASN A 276 3.00 -11.28 7.43
C ASN A 276 3.33 -12.72 6.98
N SER A 277 3.02 -13.07 5.74
CA SER A 277 3.33 -14.36 5.12
C SER A 277 3.66 -14.21 3.64
N THR A 278 4.24 -15.25 3.05
CA THR A 278 4.38 -15.35 1.59
C THR A 278 4.41 -16.81 1.13
N ILE A 279 4.05 -17.07 -0.13
CA ILE A 279 4.19 -18.39 -0.75
C ILE A 279 5.53 -18.44 -1.50
N THR A 280 6.26 -19.55 -1.38
CA THR A 280 7.50 -19.75 -2.14
C THR A 280 7.26 -19.79 -3.65
N MET A 281 8.23 -19.30 -4.41
CA MET A 281 8.34 -19.52 -5.84
C MET A 281 8.60 -21.00 -6.17
N ASP A 282 8.54 -21.37 -7.45
CA ASP A 282 8.72 -22.75 -7.93
C ASP A 282 10.12 -23.33 -7.63
N ASP A 283 11.10 -22.48 -7.35
CA ASP A 283 12.47 -22.85 -6.96
C ASP A 283 12.69 -22.78 -5.44
N GLY A 284 11.63 -22.56 -4.65
CA GLY A 284 11.71 -22.44 -3.19
C GLY A 284 12.11 -21.06 -2.68
N ALA A 285 12.49 -20.12 -3.56
CA ALA A 285 12.80 -18.76 -3.15
C ALA A 285 11.57 -18.04 -2.59
N PHE A 286 11.76 -17.17 -1.61
CA PHE A 286 10.68 -16.35 -1.06
C PHE A 286 11.16 -14.97 -0.62
N VAL A 287 10.23 -14.00 -0.63
CA VAL A 287 10.42 -12.69 0.02
C VAL A 287 9.17 -12.31 0.80
N ILE A 288 9.32 -12.10 2.10
CA ILE A 288 8.30 -11.48 2.95
C ILE A 288 8.62 -9.99 3.05
N GLY A 289 7.76 -9.15 2.47
CA GLY A 289 7.89 -7.68 2.51
C GLY A 289 6.99 -7.05 3.56
N ALA A 290 7.01 -5.71 3.62
CA ALA A 290 6.14 -4.91 4.49
C ALA A 290 6.16 -5.39 5.96
N LEU A 291 7.36 -5.70 6.46
CA LEU A 291 7.59 -6.04 7.85
C LEU A 291 8.09 -4.79 8.59
N PRO A 292 7.39 -4.36 9.66
CA PRO A 292 7.92 -3.31 10.54
C PRO A 292 9.26 -3.70 11.17
N ASP A 293 10.03 -2.71 11.59
CA ASP A 293 11.23 -2.89 12.42
C ASP A 293 10.98 -3.87 13.57
N GLY A 294 11.82 -4.90 13.66
CA GLY A 294 11.63 -5.93 14.66
C GLY A 294 12.54 -7.12 14.53
N VAL A 295 12.27 -8.12 15.35
CA VAL A 295 12.90 -9.44 15.28
C VAL A 295 11.77 -10.45 15.10
N TYR A 296 12.00 -11.41 14.22
CA TYR A 296 10.96 -12.33 13.76
C TYR A 296 11.41 -13.79 13.84
N ASP A 297 10.46 -14.66 14.13
CA ASP A 297 10.55 -16.10 13.96
C ASP A 297 9.84 -16.50 12.66
N LEU A 298 10.52 -17.27 11.81
CA LEU A 298 9.97 -17.77 10.55
C LEU A 298 9.50 -19.21 10.70
N VAL A 299 8.20 -19.42 10.46
CA VAL A 299 7.57 -20.74 10.49
C VAL A 299 7.19 -21.14 9.08
N VAL A 300 7.58 -22.34 8.66
CA VAL A 300 7.30 -22.86 7.32
C VAL A 300 6.18 -23.90 7.39
N VAL A 301 5.22 -23.79 6.46
CA VAL A 301 4.20 -24.81 6.21
C VAL A 301 4.41 -25.38 4.82
N ALA A 302 4.79 -26.65 4.74
CA ALA A 302 5.04 -27.36 3.50
C ALA A 302 4.21 -28.65 3.46
N GLY A 303 3.58 -28.96 2.32
CA GLY A 303 2.75 -30.16 2.17
C GLY A 303 1.55 -30.26 3.14
N GLY A 304 1.11 -29.13 3.71
CA GLY A 304 0.05 -29.08 4.72
C GLY A 304 0.49 -29.37 6.15
N TYR A 305 1.80 -29.44 6.41
CA TYR A 305 2.37 -29.65 7.74
C TYR A 305 3.28 -28.48 8.13
N VAL A 306 3.23 -28.11 9.41
CA VAL A 306 4.19 -27.18 10.00
C VAL A 306 5.52 -27.90 10.18
N THR A 307 6.62 -27.27 9.77
CA THR A 307 7.96 -27.80 9.98
C THR A 307 8.34 -27.74 11.47
N ASP A 308 9.02 -28.77 11.99
CA ASP A 308 9.46 -28.75 13.40
C ASP A 308 10.60 -27.73 13.64
N GLU A 309 11.32 -27.35 12.58
CA GLU A 309 12.35 -26.30 12.59
C GLU A 309 11.76 -24.94 12.13
N TYR A 310 12.00 -23.90 12.92
CA TYR A 310 11.74 -22.50 12.60
C TYR A 310 13.05 -21.71 12.68
N VAL A 311 13.16 -20.66 11.85
CA VAL A 311 14.31 -19.75 11.89
C VAL A 311 14.01 -18.65 12.88
N SER A 312 14.67 -18.68 14.04
CA SER A 312 14.48 -17.67 15.08
C SER A 312 15.38 -16.45 14.92
N ASP A 313 15.04 -15.39 15.64
CA ASP A 313 15.89 -14.21 15.83
C ASP A 313 16.27 -13.48 14.52
N VAL A 314 15.38 -13.46 13.52
CA VAL A 314 15.64 -12.81 12.23
C VAL A 314 15.41 -11.29 12.36
N PRO A 315 16.45 -10.44 12.30
CA PRO A 315 16.28 -9.01 12.44
C PRO A 315 15.71 -8.42 11.15
N VAL A 316 14.84 -7.43 11.29
CA VAL A 316 14.30 -6.61 10.19
C VAL A 316 14.45 -5.16 10.56
N ALA A 317 14.96 -4.38 9.62
CA ALA A 317 15.03 -2.93 9.69
C ALA A 317 14.38 -2.32 8.45
N GLY A 318 13.70 -1.20 8.63
CA GLY A 318 12.96 -0.48 7.62
C GLY A 318 13.86 -0.03 6.48
N GLY A 319 13.37 -0.17 5.26
CA GLY A 319 14.15 0.08 4.05
C GLY A 319 15.27 -0.93 3.76
N GLU A 320 15.47 -1.95 4.59
CA GLU A 320 16.50 -2.97 4.41
C GLU A 320 15.92 -4.35 4.01
N GLU A 321 16.72 -5.14 3.29
CA GLU A 321 16.45 -6.55 3.00
C GLU A 321 17.38 -7.43 3.84
N THR A 322 16.80 -8.23 4.73
CA THR A 322 17.51 -9.28 5.48
C THR A 322 17.53 -10.57 4.66
N VAL A 323 18.73 -11.01 4.27
CA VAL A 323 18.92 -12.24 3.49
C VAL A 323 19.34 -13.40 4.39
N LEU A 324 18.55 -14.47 4.41
CA LEU A 324 18.91 -15.72 5.09
C LEU A 324 20.11 -16.38 4.40
N ALA A 325 21.08 -16.83 5.19
CA ALA A 325 22.33 -17.38 4.67
C ALA A 325 22.19 -18.83 4.16
N ASP A 326 21.37 -19.61 4.84
CA ASP A 326 21.16 -21.03 4.57
C ASP A 326 19.68 -21.26 4.19
N PRO A 327 19.39 -22.18 3.27
CA PRO A 327 18.01 -22.54 2.95
C PRO A 327 17.35 -23.22 4.16
N ILE A 328 16.05 -22.98 4.32
CA ILE A 328 15.23 -23.67 5.32
C ILE A 328 14.93 -25.07 4.79
N VAL A 329 15.24 -26.10 5.56
CA VAL A 329 14.97 -27.50 5.17
C VAL A 329 13.75 -27.97 5.95
N PRO A 330 12.59 -28.14 5.31
CA PRO A 330 11.44 -28.78 5.94
C PRO A 330 11.83 -30.20 6.37
N ASP A 331 11.50 -30.58 7.61
CA ASP A 331 11.59 -31.99 7.99
C ASP A 331 10.70 -32.82 7.05
N ASP A 332 11.23 -33.94 6.55
CA ASP A 332 10.48 -34.86 5.68
C ASP A 332 9.10 -35.15 6.30
N ALA A 333 8.03 -34.77 5.61
CA ALA A 333 6.67 -35.19 5.94
C ALA A 333 6.59 -36.71 5.80
N GLY A 334 6.84 -37.41 6.91
CA GLY A 334 6.95 -38.88 6.99
C GLY A 334 5.66 -39.63 6.66
#